data_AF-A0A3D2JE09-F1
#
_entry.id   AF-A0A3D2JE09-F1
#
_cell.length_a   1.000
_cell.length_b   1.000
_cell.length_c   1.000
_cell.angle_alpha   90.00
_cell.angle_beta   90.00
_cell.angle_gamma   90.00
#
_symmetry.space_group_name_H-M   'P 1'
#
loop_
_entity.id
_entity.type
_entity.pdbx_description
1 polymer ?
#
loop_
_entity_poly.entity_id
_entity_poly.type
_entity_poly.pdbx_seq_one_letter_code
_entity_poly.pdbx_strand_id
1 'polypeptide(L)'
;MDTNLLTLVEQDGFQPTRRPSTSRGGQYNGPCPWCGGDDRFRVQPNYGTYGWFACTQCGRKGNTIDYLMLKRNYSKREALAAVGWMPKEQQTDTTLSPVPATAYQERPQWNAPPQQWQDGARNFARECQRILWSEQGCHALAYLRSRGLSDDITKAAMLGYHPVANAPMLSSSKVS
;
A
#
# COMPACT_ATOMS: atom_id res chain seq x y z
N MET A 1 25.00 -1.53 21.44
CA MET A 1 25.59 -1.97 20.16
C MET A 1 25.01 -1.07 19.10
N ASP A 2 25.87 -0.41 18.33
CA ASP A 2 25.41 0.47 17.25
C ASP A 2 24.83 -0.39 16.12
N THR A 3 23.52 -0.31 15.90
CA THR A 3 22.84 -1.03 14.82
C THR A 3 22.99 -0.29 13.49
N ASN A 4 24.23 -0.09 13.06
CA ASN A 4 24.56 0.50 11.76
C ASN A 4 24.58 -0.59 10.66
N LEU A 5 24.10 -0.26 9.45
CA LEU A 5 24.10 -1.17 8.30
C LEU A 5 25.46 -1.80 8.04
N LEU A 6 26.54 -1.01 8.09
CA LEU A 6 27.89 -1.49 7.80
C LEU A 6 28.31 -2.58 8.80
N THR A 7 28.09 -2.34 10.09
CA THR A 7 28.41 -3.29 11.15
C THR A 7 27.64 -4.60 10.98
N LEU A 8 26.36 -4.53 10.59
CA LEU A 8 25.54 -5.72 10.36
C LEU A 8 26.02 -6.54 9.16
N VAL A 9 26.37 -5.88 8.04
CA VAL A 9 26.87 -6.61 6.87
C VAL A 9 28.24 -7.23 7.16
N GLU A 10 29.11 -6.55 7.90
CA GLU A 10 30.44 -7.05 8.29
C GLU A 10 30.34 -8.28 9.21
N GLN A 11 29.41 -8.26 10.17
CA GLN A 11 29.10 -9.43 11.01
C GLN A 11 28.63 -10.63 10.18
N ASP A 12 27.94 -10.38 9.07
CA ASP A 12 27.44 -11.40 8.15
C ASP A 12 28.49 -11.78 7.08
N GLY A 13 29.76 -11.35 7.26
CA GLY A 13 30.91 -11.74 6.45
C GLY A 13 31.21 -10.82 5.26
N PHE A 14 30.58 -9.65 5.17
CA PHE A 14 30.93 -8.67 4.14
C PHE A 14 32.31 -8.07 4.39
N GLN A 15 33.19 -8.16 3.39
CA GLN A 15 34.48 -7.48 3.39
C GLN A 15 34.58 -6.56 2.17
N PRO A 16 34.75 -5.24 2.35
CA PRO A 16 34.93 -4.32 1.24
C PRO A 16 36.19 -4.66 0.43
N THR A 17 36.07 -4.73 -0.89
CA THR A 17 37.21 -5.06 -1.77
C THR A 17 38.04 -3.84 -2.16
N ARG A 18 37.58 -2.64 -1.84
CA ARG A 18 38.26 -1.37 -2.13
C ARG A 18 38.13 -0.40 -0.97
N ARG A 19 39.02 0.60 -0.93
CA ARG A 19 38.90 1.72 0.02
C ARG A 19 37.52 2.38 -0.11
N PRO A 20 36.85 2.71 1.00
CA PRO A 20 35.55 3.36 0.95
C PRO A 20 35.67 4.72 0.26
N SER A 21 34.70 5.06 -0.59
CA SER A 21 34.61 6.43 -1.11
C SER A 21 34.27 7.37 0.03
N THR A 22 34.90 8.54 0.10
CA THR A 22 34.56 9.60 1.07
C THR A 22 33.36 10.45 0.64
N SER A 23 32.84 10.24 -0.58
CA SER A 23 31.69 10.99 -1.07
C SER A 23 30.38 10.56 -0.40
N ARG A 24 29.46 11.52 -0.21
CA ARG A 24 28.08 11.32 0.33
C ARG A 24 28.02 10.46 1.61
N GLY A 25 28.99 10.64 2.51
CA GLY A 25 29.01 9.97 3.80
C GLY A 25 29.56 8.54 3.78
N GLY A 26 30.20 8.09 2.70
CA GLY A 26 30.82 6.76 2.70
C GLY A 26 30.12 5.77 1.79
N GLN A 27 30.86 5.15 0.88
CA GLN A 27 30.39 3.99 0.11
C GLN A 27 31.42 2.87 0.13
N TYR A 28 30.95 1.67 0.47
CA TYR A 28 31.72 0.44 0.55
C TYR A 28 31.22 -0.50 -0.54
N ASN A 29 32.13 -1.08 -1.32
CA ASN A 29 31.80 -2.03 -2.38
C ASN A 29 32.47 -3.36 -2.10
N GLY A 30 31.77 -4.47 -2.36
CA GLY A 30 32.31 -5.80 -2.14
C GLY A 30 31.44 -6.92 -2.71
N PRO A 31 31.72 -8.19 -2.32
CA PRO A 31 30.94 -9.35 -2.72
C PRO A 31 29.51 -9.26 -2.23
N CYS A 32 28.56 -9.71 -3.05
CA CYS A 32 27.15 -9.73 -2.67
C CYS A 32 26.85 -10.90 -1.72
N PRO A 33 26.22 -10.68 -0.55
CA PRO A 33 25.89 -11.74 0.41
C PRO A 33 24.90 -12.80 -0.10
N TRP A 34 24.32 -12.60 -1.28
CA TRP A 34 23.35 -13.51 -1.91
C TRP A 34 23.81 -14.11 -3.22
N CYS A 35 24.63 -13.40 -4.00
CA CYS A 35 25.04 -13.86 -5.34
C CYS A 35 26.55 -13.78 -5.60
N GLY A 36 27.37 -13.50 -4.58
CA GLY A 36 28.82 -13.39 -4.69
C GLY A 36 29.29 -12.26 -5.62
N GLY A 37 30.37 -12.51 -6.36
CA GLY A 37 31.11 -11.51 -7.16
C GLY A 37 32.08 -10.69 -6.32
N ASP A 38 32.67 -9.64 -6.88
CA ASP A 38 33.80 -8.94 -6.22
C ASP A 38 33.45 -7.53 -5.70
N ASP A 39 32.67 -6.72 -6.44
CA ASP A 39 32.45 -5.31 -6.09
C ASP A 39 31.02 -4.77 -6.36
N ARG A 40 30.08 -5.68 -6.61
CA ARG A 40 28.72 -5.36 -7.07
C ARG A 40 27.75 -4.98 -5.95
N PHE A 41 28.07 -5.30 -4.70
CA PHE A 41 27.25 -4.96 -3.54
C PHE A 41 27.77 -3.66 -2.93
N ARG A 42 26.97 -2.62 -3.05
CA ARG A 42 27.25 -1.28 -2.52
C ARG A 42 26.55 -1.10 -1.20
N VAL A 43 27.26 -0.57 -0.21
CA VAL A 43 26.75 -0.23 1.11
C VAL A 43 27.09 1.22 1.40
N GLN A 44 26.08 2.02 1.70
CA GLN A 44 26.19 3.43 2.08
C GLN A 44 25.60 3.60 3.48
N PRO A 45 26.38 3.41 4.56
CA PRO A 45 25.85 3.37 5.92
C PRO A 45 25.24 4.68 6.38
N ASN A 46 25.68 5.80 5.83
CA ASN A 46 25.24 7.14 6.22
C ASN A 46 24.18 7.72 5.25
N TYR A 47 23.62 6.92 4.35
CA TYR A 47 22.52 7.34 3.49
C TYR A 47 21.20 7.30 4.25
N GLY A 48 20.66 8.48 4.61
CA GLY A 48 19.45 8.56 5.43
C GLY A 48 19.64 7.97 6.83
N THR A 49 18.54 7.69 7.53
CA THR A 49 18.56 7.21 8.93
C THR A 49 19.06 5.77 9.08
N TYR A 50 18.80 4.91 8.09
CA TYR A 50 19.05 3.46 8.17
C TYR A 50 20.04 2.96 7.11
N GLY A 51 20.84 3.86 6.53
CA GLY A 51 21.73 3.51 5.43
C GLY A 51 21.00 2.98 4.19
N TRP A 52 21.79 2.57 3.21
CA TRP A 52 21.30 1.97 1.98
C TRP A 52 22.25 0.92 1.43
N PHE A 53 21.70 -0.11 0.80
CA PHE A 53 22.45 -1.09 0.03
C PHE A 53 21.81 -1.35 -1.34
N ALA A 54 22.62 -1.79 -2.29
CA ALA A 54 22.14 -2.43 -3.50
C ALA A 54 23.18 -3.34 -4.15
N CYS A 55 22.70 -4.44 -4.74
CA CYS A 55 23.46 -5.24 -5.68
C CYS A 55 23.04 -4.94 -7.12
N THR A 56 24.00 -4.60 -7.98
CA THR A 56 23.71 -4.36 -9.42
C THR A 56 23.38 -5.63 -10.20
N GLN A 57 23.77 -6.82 -9.73
CA GLN A 57 23.54 -8.07 -10.45
C GLN A 57 22.21 -8.73 -10.07
N CYS A 58 22.02 -9.03 -8.78
CA CYS A 58 20.81 -9.74 -8.34
C CYS A 58 19.64 -8.80 -8.01
N GLY A 59 19.83 -7.48 -8.12
CA GLY A 59 18.79 -6.47 -7.96
C GLY A 59 18.33 -6.19 -6.52
N ARG A 60 18.76 -6.98 -5.53
CA ARG A 60 18.43 -6.76 -4.11
C ARG A 60 18.96 -5.41 -3.66
N LYS A 61 18.09 -4.62 -3.02
CA LYS A 61 18.36 -3.27 -2.54
C LYS A 61 17.42 -2.93 -1.38
N GLY A 62 17.80 -1.96 -0.56
CA GLY A 62 17.00 -1.52 0.58
C GLY A 62 17.83 -0.79 1.63
N ASN A 63 17.27 -0.61 2.82
CA ASN A 63 17.96 -0.06 3.99
C ASN A 63 18.27 -1.17 5.02
N THR A 64 18.76 -0.81 6.21
CA THR A 64 19.02 -1.80 7.29
C THR A 64 17.85 -2.71 7.62
N ILE A 65 16.62 -2.19 7.62
CA ILE A 65 15.43 -2.99 7.93
C ILE A 65 15.23 -4.05 6.85
N ASP A 66 15.31 -3.66 5.58
CA ASP A 66 15.22 -4.59 4.44
C ASP A 66 16.35 -5.63 4.50
N TYR A 67 17.56 -5.22 4.89
CA TYR A 67 18.69 -6.14 5.01
C TYR A 67 18.45 -7.22 6.06
N LEU A 68 18.00 -6.83 7.26
CA LEU A 68 17.69 -7.76 8.34
C LEU A 68 16.59 -8.75 7.93
N MET A 69 15.56 -8.28 7.23
CA MET A 69 14.50 -9.13 6.70
C MET A 69 15.05 -10.10 5.63
N LEU A 70 15.82 -9.61 4.66
CA LEU A 70 16.27 -10.41 3.51
C LEU A 70 17.45 -11.35 3.80
N LYS A 71 18.34 -11.00 4.73
CA LYS A 71 19.55 -11.78 5.04
C LYS A 71 19.40 -12.61 6.31
N ARG A 72 18.78 -12.04 7.35
CA ARG A 72 18.62 -12.71 8.66
C ARG A 72 17.23 -13.28 8.88
N ASN A 73 16.33 -13.16 7.90
CA ASN A 73 14.96 -13.69 7.94
C ASN A 73 14.12 -13.13 9.11
N TYR A 74 14.42 -11.90 9.54
CA TYR A 74 13.64 -11.24 10.58
C TYR A 74 12.25 -10.87 10.04
N SER A 75 11.23 -10.97 10.89
CA SER A 75 9.97 -10.28 10.64
C SER A 75 10.19 -8.76 10.65
N LYS A 76 9.29 -8.01 10.01
CA LYS A 76 9.35 -6.54 10.01
C LYS A 76 9.41 -5.96 11.43
N ARG A 77 8.68 -6.55 12.38
CA ARG A 77 8.66 -6.15 13.79
C ARG A 77 10.02 -6.34 14.45
N GLU A 78 10.66 -7.48 14.25
CA GLU A 78 12.00 -7.77 14.78
C GLU A 78 13.06 -6.86 14.16
N ALA A 79 12.99 -6.62 12.85
CA ALA A 79 13.91 -5.73 12.15
C ALA A 79 13.80 -4.28 12.64
N LEU A 80 12.59 -3.78 12.87
CA LEU A 80 12.35 -2.46 13.45
C LEU A 80 12.88 -2.36 14.89
N ALA A 81 12.58 -3.36 15.72
CA ALA A 81 13.08 -3.40 17.10
C ALA A 81 14.62 -3.43 17.15
N ALA A 82 15.26 -4.19 16.25
CA ALA A 82 16.72 -4.28 16.18
C ALA A 82 17.39 -2.94 15.87
N VAL A 83 16.79 -2.11 15.03
CA VAL A 83 17.31 -0.75 14.71
C VAL A 83 16.91 0.31 15.73
N GLY A 84 16.39 -0.10 16.89
CA GLY A 84 15.92 0.83 17.92
C GLY A 84 14.72 1.66 17.49
N TRP A 85 14.02 1.27 16.41
CA TRP A 85 12.73 1.84 16.10
C TRP A 85 11.76 1.33 17.14
N MET A 86 11.47 2.17 18.11
CA MET A 86 10.30 1.99 18.94
C MET A 86 9.11 2.34 18.03
N PRO A 87 8.04 1.53 18.03
CA PRO A 87 6.75 2.10 17.69
C PRO A 87 6.69 3.41 18.46
N LYS A 88 6.30 4.52 17.83
CA LYS A 88 5.57 5.50 18.62
C LYS A 88 4.56 4.63 19.31
N GLU A 89 4.66 4.51 20.64
CA GLU A 89 3.54 4.04 21.41
C GLU A 89 2.41 4.80 20.75
N GLN A 90 1.56 4.06 20.05
CA GLN A 90 0.20 4.49 20.06
C GLN A 90 0.02 4.58 21.55
N GLN A 91 0.02 5.80 22.07
CA GLN A 91 -0.98 6.12 23.05
C GLN A 91 -2.27 5.65 22.37
N THR A 92 -2.53 4.33 22.39
CA THR A 92 -3.74 3.77 22.91
C THR A 92 -3.75 4.26 24.34
N ASP A 93 -3.94 5.57 24.46
CA ASP A 93 -4.78 6.16 25.45
C ASP A 93 -5.98 5.22 25.41
N THR A 94 -5.98 4.28 26.34
CA THR A 94 -7.03 3.27 26.45
C THR A 94 -8.28 3.97 26.98
N THR A 95 -8.15 5.22 27.40
CA THR A 95 -9.09 6.28 27.08
C THR A 95 -9.00 6.59 25.60
N LEU A 96 -9.79 5.89 24.77
CA LEU A 96 -10.36 6.55 23.61
C LEU A 96 -10.91 7.86 24.16
N SER A 97 -10.23 9.00 23.96
CA SER A 97 -10.79 10.29 24.28
C SER A 97 -12.15 10.26 23.61
N PRO A 98 -13.26 10.31 24.37
CA PRO A 98 -14.57 10.16 23.78
C PRO A 98 -14.62 11.17 22.66
N VAL A 99 -14.78 10.68 21.42
CA VAL A 99 -14.90 11.52 20.24
C VAL A 99 -15.89 12.60 20.65
N PRO A 100 -15.46 13.88 20.76
CA PRO A 100 -16.34 14.90 21.30
C PRO A 100 -17.61 14.84 20.49
N ALA A 101 -18.79 14.92 21.13
CA ALA A 101 -20.06 14.72 20.43
C ALA A 101 -20.19 15.64 19.19
N THR A 102 -19.45 16.75 19.19
CA THR A 102 -19.27 17.71 18.10
C THR A 102 -18.48 17.19 16.89
N ALA A 103 -17.58 16.22 17.04
CA ALA A 103 -16.87 15.61 15.91
C ALA A 103 -17.78 14.76 15.00
N TYR A 104 -18.97 14.37 15.48
CA TYR A 104 -20.04 13.86 14.62
C TYR A 104 -20.83 14.97 13.91
N GLN A 105 -20.78 16.21 14.41
CA GLN A 105 -21.54 17.35 13.87
C GLN A 105 -20.84 18.01 12.67
N GLU A 106 -19.56 17.73 12.42
CA GLU A 106 -18.80 18.31 11.30
C GLU A 106 -18.96 17.55 9.98
N ARG A 107 -19.81 16.51 9.90
CA ARG A 107 -20.19 15.98 8.58
C ARG A 107 -21.02 17.05 7.88
N PRO A 108 -20.66 17.47 6.66
CA PRO A 108 -21.51 18.36 5.88
C PRO A 108 -22.90 17.73 5.83
N GLN A 109 -23.90 18.44 6.34
CA GLN A 109 -25.28 18.02 6.18
C GLN A 109 -25.66 18.28 4.73
N TRP A 110 -25.45 17.28 3.88
CA TRP A 110 -25.95 17.31 2.52
C TRP A 110 -27.48 17.20 2.59
N ASN A 111 -28.17 18.21 2.09
CA ASN A 111 -29.60 18.08 1.86
C ASN A 111 -29.84 16.88 0.94
N ALA A 112 -30.86 16.08 1.25
CA ALA A 112 -31.28 15.02 0.34
C ALA A 112 -31.53 15.63 -1.04
N PRO A 113 -31.06 14.98 -2.14
CA PRO A 113 -31.36 15.46 -3.48
C PRO A 113 -32.87 15.60 -3.69
N PRO A 114 -33.32 16.48 -4.62
CA PRO A 114 -34.74 16.63 -4.92
C PRO A 114 -35.42 15.29 -5.24
N GLN A 115 -36.70 15.16 -4.88
CA GLN A 115 -37.45 13.90 -5.04
C GLN A 115 -37.38 13.35 -6.47
N GLN A 116 -37.51 14.22 -7.47
CA GLN A 116 -37.39 13.87 -8.89
C GLN A 116 -36.03 13.23 -9.23
N TRP A 117 -34.94 13.76 -8.68
CA TRP A 117 -33.61 13.18 -8.87
C TRP A 117 -33.54 11.79 -8.23
N GLN A 118 -34.05 11.66 -7.01
CA GLN A 118 -34.03 10.39 -6.31
C GLN A 118 -34.86 9.31 -7.03
N ASP A 119 -36.03 9.68 -7.57
CA ASP A 119 -36.87 8.78 -8.36
C ASP A 119 -36.16 8.35 -9.65
N GLY A 120 -35.50 9.29 -10.34
CA GLY A 120 -34.67 8.99 -11.49
C GLY A 120 -33.52 8.03 -11.15
N ALA A 121 -32.80 8.29 -10.07
CA ALA A 121 -31.70 7.44 -9.60
C ALA A 121 -32.18 6.03 -9.22
N ARG A 122 -33.33 5.92 -8.53
CA ARG A 122 -33.94 4.62 -8.19
C ARG A 122 -34.35 3.84 -9.44
N ASN A 123 -34.98 4.49 -10.40
CA ASN A 123 -35.38 3.84 -11.65
C ASN A 123 -34.16 3.39 -12.47
N PHE A 124 -33.13 4.22 -12.55
CA PHE A 124 -31.86 3.87 -13.19
C PHE A 124 -31.20 2.66 -12.53
N ALA A 125 -31.13 2.63 -11.19
CA ALA A 125 -30.55 1.51 -10.46
C ALA A 125 -31.33 0.20 -10.67
N ARG A 126 -32.67 0.26 -10.68
CA ARG A 126 -33.54 -0.91 -10.98
C ARG A 126 -33.31 -1.43 -12.40
N GLU A 127 -33.15 -0.54 -13.37
CA GLU A 127 -32.88 -0.95 -14.74
C GLU A 127 -31.50 -1.61 -14.86
N CYS A 128 -30.48 -1.06 -14.22
CA CYS A 128 -29.15 -1.70 -14.17
C CYS A 128 -29.22 -3.08 -13.51
N GLN A 129 -29.98 -3.24 -12.42
CA GLN A 129 -30.22 -4.54 -11.80
C GLN A 129 -30.84 -5.52 -12.80
N ARG A 130 -31.90 -5.11 -13.51
CA ARG A 130 -32.56 -5.94 -14.52
C ARG A 130 -31.58 -6.35 -15.64
N ILE A 131 -30.74 -5.44 -16.10
CA ILE A 131 -29.74 -5.71 -17.15
C ILE A 131 -28.69 -6.70 -16.66
N LEU A 132 -28.19 -6.58 -15.42
CA LEU A 132 -27.20 -7.51 -14.83
C LEU A 132 -27.65 -8.97 -14.92
N TRP A 133 -28.95 -9.24 -14.71
CA TRP A 133 -29.54 -10.58 -14.77
C TRP A 133 -30.03 -10.99 -16.16
N SER A 134 -29.82 -10.16 -17.18
CA SER A 134 -30.14 -10.46 -18.58
C SER A 134 -28.92 -10.98 -19.33
N GLU A 135 -29.11 -11.39 -20.58
CA GLU A 135 -28.03 -11.79 -21.48
C GLU A 135 -26.95 -10.69 -21.62
N GLN A 136 -27.35 -9.42 -21.64
CA GLN A 136 -26.41 -8.29 -21.73
C GLN A 136 -25.48 -8.20 -20.52
N GLY A 137 -25.92 -8.66 -19.35
CA GLY A 137 -25.16 -8.63 -18.10
C GLY A 137 -24.29 -9.86 -17.86
N CYS A 138 -24.28 -10.86 -18.75
CA CYS A 138 -23.67 -12.16 -18.49
C CYS A 138 -22.19 -12.06 -18.08
N HIS A 139 -21.40 -11.21 -18.74
CA HIS A 139 -19.99 -10.99 -18.40
C HIS A 139 -19.81 -10.30 -17.04
N ALA A 140 -20.66 -9.31 -16.72
CA ALA A 140 -20.62 -8.61 -15.44
C ALA A 140 -20.99 -9.56 -14.30
N LEU A 141 -22.01 -10.40 -14.49
CA LEU A 141 -22.43 -11.39 -13.50
C LEU A 141 -21.37 -12.48 -13.29
N ALA A 142 -20.76 -12.98 -14.37
CA ALA A 142 -19.63 -13.91 -14.29
C ALA A 142 -18.44 -13.30 -13.52
N TYR A 143 -18.15 -12.01 -13.76
CA TYR A 143 -17.13 -11.28 -13.02
C TYR A 143 -17.44 -11.23 -11.52
N LEU A 144 -18.66 -10.82 -11.12
CA LEU A 144 -19.05 -10.75 -9.71
C LEU A 144 -18.91 -12.11 -9.01
N ARG A 145 -19.36 -13.19 -9.65
CA ARG A 145 -19.21 -14.56 -9.15
C ARG A 145 -17.74 -14.96 -8.98
N SER A 146 -16.88 -14.61 -9.94
CA SER A 146 -15.43 -14.89 -9.84
C SER A 146 -14.75 -14.15 -8.67
N ARG A 147 -15.37 -13.07 -8.18
CA ARG A 147 -14.93 -12.30 -7.00
C ARG A 147 -15.53 -12.81 -5.68
N GLY A 148 -16.30 -13.89 -5.71
CA GLY A 148 -16.92 -14.48 -4.52
C GLY A 148 -18.24 -13.84 -4.12
N LEU A 149 -18.83 -12.99 -4.96
CA LEU A 149 -20.18 -12.46 -4.74
C LEU A 149 -21.19 -13.51 -5.23
N SER A 150 -21.88 -14.14 -4.30
CA SER A 150 -22.98 -15.05 -4.62
C SER A 150 -24.16 -14.29 -5.21
N ASP A 151 -25.04 -15.00 -5.91
CA ASP A 151 -26.25 -14.41 -6.47
C ASP A 151 -27.14 -13.80 -5.39
N ASP A 152 -27.21 -14.41 -4.20
CA ASP A 152 -27.99 -13.90 -3.07
C ASP A 152 -27.43 -12.60 -2.52
N ILE A 153 -26.10 -12.49 -2.36
CA ILE A 153 -25.44 -11.24 -1.94
C ILE A 153 -25.65 -10.16 -3.00
N THR A 154 -25.51 -10.53 -4.27
CA THR A 154 -25.68 -9.62 -5.42
C THR A 154 -27.11 -9.05 -5.47
N LYS A 155 -28.12 -9.87 -5.19
CA LYS A 155 -29.53 -9.44 -5.09
C LYS A 155 -29.79 -8.60 -3.84
N ALA A 156 -29.32 -9.04 -2.68
CA ALA A 156 -29.52 -8.33 -1.41
C ALA A 156 -28.88 -6.93 -1.43
N ALA A 157 -27.72 -6.80 -2.07
CA ALA A 157 -27.02 -5.52 -2.26
C ALA A 157 -27.57 -4.70 -3.44
N MET A 158 -28.57 -5.23 -4.19
CA MET A 158 -29.18 -4.59 -5.35
C MET A 158 -28.17 -4.14 -6.42
N LEU A 159 -27.15 -4.96 -6.67
CA LEU A 159 -26.12 -4.64 -7.68
C LEU A 159 -26.72 -4.68 -9.10
N GLY A 160 -26.23 -3.79 -9.95
CA GLY A 160 -26.66 -3.69 -11.35
C GLY A 160 -25.50 -3.48 -12.31
N TYR A 161 -25.79 -3.61 -13.60
CA TYR A 161 -24.85 -3.40 -14.70
C TYR A 161 -25.42 -2.38 -15.68
N HIS A 162 -24.61 -1.37 -16.02
CA HIS A 162 -24.93 -0.41 -17.07
C HIS A 162 -24.07 -0.72 -18.30
N PRO A 163 -24.67 -1.07 -19.46
CA PRO A 163 -23.94 -1.66 -20.59
C PRO A 163 -23.21 -0.65 -21.49
N VAL A 164 -23.02 0.60 -21.07
CA VAL A 164 -22.41 1.62 -21.92
C VAL A 164 -20.89 1.63 -21.76
N ALA A 165 -20.18 1.31 -22.85
CA ALA A 165 -18.76 1.59 -22.99
C ALA A 165 -18.55 3.11 -23.04
N ASN A 166 -18.01 3.71 -21.99
CA ASN A 166 -17.72 5.15 -21.87
C ASN A 166 -18.94 6.07 -22.08
N ALA A 167 -19.78 6.24 -21.05
CA ALA A 167 -20.60 7.44 -20.96
C ALA A 167 -19.68 8.64 -20.63
N PRO A 168 -19.64 9.73 -21.42
CA PRO A 168 -19.11 10.99 -20.90
C PRO A 168 -19.93 11.32 -19.65
N MET A 169 -19.24 11.64 -18.55
CA MET A 169 -19.88 12.09 -17.31
C MET A 169 -20.96 13.10 -17.71
N LEU A 170 -22.22 12.80 -17.36
CA LEU A 170 -23.38 13.65 -17.58
C LEU A 170 -22.94 15.10 -17.38
N SER A 171 -22.89 15.89 -18.46
CA SER A 171 -22.55 17.29 -18.32
C SER A 171 -23.65 17.88 -17.46
N SER A 172 -23.27 18.42 -16.31
CA SER A 172 -24.17 19.20 -15.48
C SER A 172 -24.71 20.31 -16.36
N SER A 173 -25.97 20.19 -16.79
CA SER A 173 -26.67 21.32 -17.38
C SER A 173 -26.69 22.40 -16.32
N LYS A 174 -26.00 23.51 -16.60
CA LYS A 174 -26.09 24.72 -15.77
C LYS A 174 -27.58 25.09 -15.72
N VAL A 175 -28.16 25.02 -14.54
CA VAL A 175 -29.44 25.66 -14.25
C VAL A 175 -29.21 27.16 -14.45
N SER A 176 -29.97 27.75 -15.39
CA SER A 176 -30.14 29.20 -15.50
C SER A 176 -31.22 29.66 -14.54
#